data_AF-A0A1Q3GFB2-F1
#
_entry.id   AF-A0A1Q3GFB2-F1
#
_cell.length_a   1.000
_cell.length_b   1.000
_cell.length_c   1.000
_cell.angle_alpha   90.00
_cell.angle_beta   90.00
_cell.angle_gamma   90.00
#
_symmetry.space_group_name_H-M   'P 1'
#
loop_
_entity.id
_entity.type
_entity.pdbx_description
1 polymer ?
#
loop_
_entity_poly.entity_id
_entity_poly.type
_entity_poly.pdbx_seq_one_letter_code
_entity_poly.pdbx_strand_id
1 'polypeptide(L)'
;MSYLVLVLLTLFAALYLFVVLRLIYDIIILPIWEILKHINIPKRVSQKKASSFVANVPQEQVIVDPLLPHKINDLQKVLECSQEKYNRLEHPIEESNSQNQMFVYDIYLDKLYALKTEVDHHGKSYDQYKSDFYQLIKHSSNNMLHDDSAIALDNILQVLQKTRRSIEGTIIQIHQKIETLEKQQLKKTYQEIISEFNKNTVKTSVWASYSTPEDEVFWNNYEQMIAKMKYLRNFTIQMAS
;
A
#
# COMPACT_ATOMS: atom_id res chain seq x y z
N MET A 1 21.98 -2.27 -45.54
CA MET A 1 22.05 -3.04 -44.27
C MET A 1 22.55 -2.19 -43.09
N SER A 2 23.54 -1.31 -43.25
CA SER A 2 24.18 -0.62 -42.11
C SER A 2 23.34 0.44 -41.39
N TYR A 3 22.37 1.09 -42.06
CA TYR A 3 21.60 2.19 -41.46
C TYR A 3 20.51 1.71 -40.47
N LEU A 4 19.88 0.58 -40.77
CA LEU A 4 18.77 0.03 -39.97
C LEU A 4 19.28 -0.54 -38.64
N VAL A 5 20.46 -1.14 -38.66
CA VAL A 5 21.16 -1.61 -37.45
C VAL A 5 21.56 -0.45 -36.55
N LEU A 6 22.02 0.67 -37.14
CA LEU A 6 22.43 1.85 -36.39
C LEU A 6 21.22 2.52 -35.71
N VAL A 7 20.07 2.60 -36.39
CA VAL A 7 18.81 3.10 -35.80
C VAL A 7 18.36 2.22 -34.64
N LEU A 8 18.37 0.90 -34.80
CA LEU A 8 17.99 -0.03 -33.72
C LEU A 8 18.90 0.10 -32.49
N LEU A 9 20.21 0.21 -32.69
CA LEU A 9 21.17 0.41 -31.59
C LEU A 9 20.91 1.73 -30.84
N THR A 10 20.61 2.82 -31.55
CA THR A 10 20.28 4.10 -30.91
C THR A 10 18.98 4.02 -30.11
N LEU A 11 17.98 3.29 -30.60
CA LEU A 11 16.70 3.08 -29.90
C LEU A 11 16.88 2.24 -28.63
N PHE A 12 17.67 1.18 -28.70
CA PHE A 12 17.99 0.36 -27.52
C PHE A 12 18.79 1.14 -26.47
N ALA A 13 19.75 1.96 -26.89
CA ALA A 13 20.51 2.82 -25.98
C ALA A 13 19.60 3.85 -25.29
N ALA A 14 18.66 4.46 -26.03
CA ALA A 14 17.69 5.41 -25.48
C ALA A 14 16.74 4.75 -24.47
N LEU A 15 16.23 3.55 -24.79
CA LEU A 15 15.37 2.78 -23.89
C LEU A 15 16.11 2.35 -22.62
N TYR A 16 17.35 1.89 -22.75
CA TYR A 16 18.18 1.52 -21.61
C TYR A 16 18.44 2.71 -20.70
N LEU A 17 18.79 3.87 -21.28
CA LEU A 17 19.03 5.10 -20.53
C LEU A 17 17.75 5.59 -19.81
N PHE A 18 16.58 5.42 -20.43
CA PHE A 18 15.29 5.72 -19.81
C PHE A 18 15.01 4.82 -18.60
N VAL A 19 15.27 3.52 -18.70
CA VAL A 19 15.09 2.57 -17.58
C VAL A 19 16.04 2.90 -16.43
N VAL A 20 17.31 3.21 -16.72
CA VAL A 20 18.30 3.59 -15.71
C VAL A 20 17.91 4.90 -15.02
N LEU A 21 17.48 5.92 -15.78
CA LEU A 21 17.02 7.18 -15.21
C LEU A 21 15.79 7.00 -14.32
N ARG A 22 14.86 6.13 -14.72
CA ARG A 22 13.67 5.81 -13.92
C ARG A 22 14.04 5.10 -12.62
N LEU A 23 14.96 4.14 -12.66
CA LEU A 23 15.48 3.47 -11.47
C LEU A 23 16.19 4.45 -10.52
N ILE A 24 16.99 5.39 -11.05
CA ILE A 24 17.62 6.44 -10.24
C ILE A 24 16.57 7.34 -9.59
N TYR A 25 15.53 7.72 -10.33
CA TYR A 25 14.44 8.54 -9.80
C TYR A 25 13.69 7.83 -8.67
N ASP A 26 13.30 6.57 -8.89
CA ASP A 26 12.49 5.79 -7.93
C ASP A 26 13.31 5.39 -6.68
N ILE A 27 14.59 5.03 -6.83
CA ILE A 27 15.43 4.54 -5.73
C ILE A 27 16.12 5.67 -4.96
N ILE A 28 16.48 6.78 -5.62
CA ILE A 28 17.31 7.83 -5.00
C ILE A 28 16.49 9.09 -4.74
N ILE A 29 15.76 9.59 -5.75
CA ILE A 29 15.11 10.90 -5.64
C ILE A 29 13.87 10.83 -4.74
N LEU A 30 13.04 9.80 -4.89
CA LEU A 30 11.81 9.64 -4.10
C LEU A 30 12.08 9.53 -2.59
N PRO A 31 13.03 8.71 -2.12
CA PRO A 31 13.32 8.58 -0.69
C PRO A 31 13.97 9.85 -0.12
N ILE A 32 14.87 10.50 -0.87
CA ILE A 32 15.49 11.76 -0.43
C ILE A 32 14.43 12.86 -0.30
N TRP A 33 13.45 12.91 -1.19
CA TRP A 33 12.36 13.88 -1.13
C TRP A 33 11.45 13.65 0.09
N GLU A 34 11.14 12.39 0.43
CA GLU A 34 10.40 12.08 1.66
C GLU A 34 11.20 12.47 2.92
N ILE A 35 12.51 12.23 2.95
CA ILE A 35 13.39 12.64 4.06
C ILE A 35 13.42 14.18 4.17
N LEU A 36 13.55 14.90 3.07
CA LEU A 36 13.56 16.37 3.05
C LEU A 36 12.22 16.98 3.50
N LYS A 37 11.09 16.34 3.17
CA LYS A 37 9.76 16.78 3.62
C LYS A 37 9.57 16.64 5.13
N HIS A 38 10.32 15.74 5.77
CA HIS A 38 10.29 15.53 7.22
C HIS A 38 11.31 16.39 7.99
N ILE A 39 12.25 17.05 7.32
CA ILE A 39 13.13 18.05 7.92
C ILE A 39 12.36 19.38 7.95
N ASN A 40 11.53 19.57 8.98
CA ASN A 40 10.99 20.87 9.34
C ASN A 40 12.17 21.80 9.67
N ILE A 41 12.54 22.67 8.72
CA ILE A 41 13.46 23.76 8.98
C ILE A 41 12.74 24.70 9.97
N PRO A 42 13.21 24.83 11.23
CA PRO A 42 12.58 25.75 12.17
C PRO A 42 12.72 27.17 11.60
N LYS A 43 11.58 27.83 11.41
CA LYS A 43 11.53 29.25 11.04
C LYS A 43 12.35 30.04 12.06
N ARG A 44 13.50 30.55 11.61
CA ARG A 44 14.35 31.48 12.36
C ARG A 44 13.56 32.77 12.57
N VAL A 45 12.86 32.88 13.69
CA VAL A 45 12.29 34.14 14.15
C VAL A 45 13.47 35.05 14.51
N SER A 46 13.51 36.22 13.86
CA SER A 46 14.50 37.28 14.10
C SER A 46 14.64 37.59 15.58
N GLN A 47 15.80 37.28 16.16
CA GLN A 47 16.22 37.83 17.44
C GLN A 47 16.46 39.33 17.28
N LYS A 48 15.53 40.12 17.82
CA LYS A 48 15.82 41.51 18.17
C LYS A 48 16.87 41.52 19.27
N LYS A 49 17.96 42.24 18.98
CA LYS A 49 19.04 42.62 19.89
C LYS A 49 18.45 43.29 21.13
N ALA A 50 18.68 42.71 22.31
CA ALA A 50 18.54 43.43 23.58
C ALA A 50 19.63 42.94 24.54
N SER A 51 20.56 43.87 24.80
CA SER A 51 21.27 44.11 26.06
C SER A 51 21.78 42.90 26.86
N SER A 52 23.10 42.81 26.92
CA SER A 52 23.86 42.16 27.97
C SER A 52 23.30 42.47 29.37
N PHE A 53 22.91 41.44 30.10
CA PHE A 53 22.96 41.47 31.55
C PHE A 53 23.45 40.10 32.03
N VAL A 54 24.64 40.10 32.63
CA VAL A 54 25.18 38.98 33.38
C VAL A 54 24.28 38.83 34.61
N ALA A 55 23.41 37.82 34.58
CA ALA A 55 22.67 37.37 35.75
C ALA A 55 22.79 35.86 35.82
N ASN A 56 23.23 35.37 36.97
CA ASN A 56 23.40 33.96 37.32
C ASN A 56 22.31 33.08 36.70
N VAL A 57 22.71 32.10 35.90
CA VAL A 57 21.81 31.07 35.37
C VAL A 57 21.26 30.28 36.55
N PRO A 58 19.96 30.40 36.89
CA PRO A 58 19.33 29.45 37.80
C PRO A 58 19.35 28.11 37.09
N GLN A 59 19.65 27.01 37.80
CA GLN A 59 19.37 25.68 37.30
C GLN A 59 17.91 25.68 36.82
N GLU A 60 17.73 25.59 35.50
CA GLU A 60 16.42 25.49 34.88
C GLU A 60 15.84 24.15 35.36
N GLN A 61 15.06 24.21 36.44
CA GLN A 61 14.31 23.07 36.93
C GLN A 61 13.39 22.68 35.79
N VAL A 62 13.74 21.59 35.11
CA VAL A 62 12.88 20.95 34.13
C VAL A 62 11.57 20.68 34.87
N ILE A 63 10.51 21.33 34.41
CA ILE A 63 9.15 21.06 34.88
C ILE A 63 8.89 19.59 34.53
N VAL A 64 9.04 18.72 35.52
CA VAL A 64 8.65 17.32 35.44
C VAL A 64 7.17 17.33 35.08
N ASP A 65 6.79 16.89 33.87
CA ASP A 65 5.38 16.69 33.54
C ASP A 65 4.88 15.52 34.39
N PRO A 66 4.12 15.77 35.48
CA PRO A 66 3.71 14.71 36.39
C PRO A 66 2.73 13.73 35.72
N LEU A 67 2.24 14.06 34.53
CA LEU A 67 1.29 13.27 33.77
C LEU A 67 1.95 12.28 32.80
N LEU A 68 3.28 12.28 32.63
CA LEU A 68 3.95 11.40 31.67
C LEU A 68 3.66 9.90 31.92
N PRO A 69 3.73 9.36 33.16
CA PRO A 69 3.33 7.97 33.41
C PRO A 69 1.86 7.68 33.06
N HIS A 70 0.96 8.64 33.26
CA HIS A 70 -0.44 8.51 32.86
C HIS A 70 -0.59 8.47 31.34
N LYS A 71 0.13 9.33 30.60
CA LYS A 71 0.14 9.34 29.13
C LYS A 71 0.68 8.03 28.55
N ILE A 72 1.71 7.44 29.16
CA ILE A 72 2.27 6.14 28.77
C ILE A 72 1.21 5.03 28.99
N ASN A 73 0.58 5.00 30.15
CA ASN A 73 -0.47 4.02 30.45
C ASN A 73 -1.70 4.17 29.54
N ASP A 74 -2.11 5.40 29.22
CA ASP A 74 -3.22 5.64 28.30
C ASP A 74 -2.87 5.20 26.87
N LEU A 75 -1.64 5.43 26.42
CA LEU A 75 -1.16 4.92 25.13
C LEU A 75 -1.20 3.39 25.09
N GLN A 76 -0.83 2.72 26.18
CA GLN A 76 -0.93 1.27 26.27
C GLN A 76 -2.37 0.79 26.08
N LYS A 77 -3.34 1.38 26.81
CA LYS A 77 -4.76 1.01 26.68
C LYS A 77 -5.31 1.23 25.27
N VAL A 78 -4.98 2.37 24.66
CA VAL A 78 -5.44 2.69 23.30
C VAL A 78 -4.82 1.72 22.28
N LEU A 79 -3.58 1.30 22.49
CA LEU A 79 -2.92 0.30 21.66
C LEU A 79 -3.54 -1.09 21.84
N GLU A 80 -3.90 -1.49 23.06
CA GLU A 80 -4.67 -2.71 23.34
C GLU A 80 -6.02 -2.70 22.59
N CYS A 81 -6.76 -1.58 22.62
CA CYS A 81 -7.99 -1.42 21.83
C CYS A 81 -7.72 -1.54 20.32
N SER A 82 -6.61 -0.99 19.83
CA SER A 82 -6.21 -1.12 18.41
C SER A 82 -5.92 -2.58 18.05
N GLN A 83 -5.29 -3.33 18.95
CA GLN A 83 -5.02 -4.74 18.76
C GLN A 83 -6.29 -5.58 18.77
N GLU A 84 -7.25 -5.27 19.65
CA GLU A 84 -8.57 -5.92 19.62
C GLU A 84 -9.32 -5.64 18.32
N LYS A 85 -9.27 -4.40 17.81
CA LYS A 85 -9.81 -4.08 16.49
C LYS A 85 -9.15 -4.93 15.40
N TYR A 86 -7.83 -5.09 15.43
CA TYR A 86 -7.11 -5.95 14.50
C TYR A 86 -7.57 -7.41 14.60
N ASN A 87 -7.68 -7.98 15.80
CA ASN A 87 -8.09 -9.38 15.99
C ASN A 87 -9.47 -9.67 15.38
N ARG A 88 -10.36 -8.68 15.33
CA ARG A 88 -11.68 -8.79 14.66
C ARG A 88 -11.60 -8.72 13.13
N LEU A 89 -10.54 -8.11 12.60
CA LEU A 89 -10.30 -7.92 11.17
C LEU A 89 -9.35 -8.96 10.58
N GLU A 90 -8.64 -9.72 11.42
CA GLU A 90 -7.68 -10.75 11.02
C GLU A 90 -8.32 -11.88 10.21
N HIS A 91 -9.62 -12.12 10.41
CA HIS A 91 -10.37 -13.18 9.75
C HIS A 91 -11.59 -12.61 9.02
N PRO A 92 -11.45 -12.26 7.73
CA PRO A 92 -12.57 -11.84 6.92
C PRO A 92 -13.67 -12.90 6.84
N ILE A 93 -14.91 -12.45 6.71
CA ILE A 93 -16.04 -13.34 6.46
C ILE A 93 -15.89 -13.94 5.05
N GLU A 94 -16.09 -15.25 4.96
CA GLU A 94 -16.08 -15.97 3.69
C GLU A 94 -17.51 -16.11 3.15
N GLU A 95 -17.73 -15.63 1.94
CA GLU A 95 -18.94 -15.60 1.15
C GLU A 95 -18.88 -16.66 0.04
N SER A 96 -20.03 -17.28 -0.24
CA SER A 96 -20.13 -18.30 -1.30
C SER A 96 -20.02 -17.73 -2.72
N ASN A 97 -20.33 -16.45 -2.90
CA ASN A 97 -20.29 -15.77 -4.19
C ASN A 97 -18.99 -14.97 -4.33
N SER A 98 -18.23 -15.21 -5.40
CA SER A 98 -16.91 -14.59 -5.61
C SER A 98 -16.97 -13.06 -5.78
N GLN A 99 -18.02 -12.51 -6.38
CA GLN A 99 -18.19 -11.06 -6.52
C GLN A 99 -18.48 -10.41 -5.16
N ASN A 100 -19.35 -11.04 -4.37
CA ASN A 100 -19.62 -10.58 -3.01
C ASN A 100 -18.37 -10.70 -2.14
N GLN A 101 -17.57 -11.77 -2.33
CA GLN A 101 -16.33 -11.96 -1.60
C GLN A 101 -15.31 -10.86 -1.88
N MET A 102 -15.14 -10.44 -3.14
CA MET A 102 -14.27 -9.33 -3.50
C MET A 102 -14.71 -8.03 -2.82
N PHE A 103 -16.01 -7.72 -2.87
CA PHE A 103 -16.56 -6.55 -2.19
C PHE A 103 -16.36 -6.58 -0.67
N VAL A 104 -16.53 -7.75 -0.04
CA VAL A 104 -16.23 -7.93 1.39
C VAL A 104 -14.75 -7.66 1.66
N TYR A 105 -13.84 -8.21 0.85
CA TYR A 105 -12.41 -7.96 1.02
C TYR A 105 -12.04 -6.48 0.89
N ASP A 106 -12.67 -5.73 -0.03
CA ASP A 106 -12.47 -4.27 -0.14
C ASP A 106 -12.84 -3.54 1.16
N ILE A 107 -13.98 -3.88 1.76
CA ILE A 107 -14.40 -3.31 3.05
C ILE A 107 -13.37 -3.62 4.16
N TYR A 108 -12.83 -4.84 4.18
CA TYR A 108 -11.80 -5.21 5.17
C TYR A 108 -10.51 -4.44 4.94
N LEU A 109 -10.08 -4.26 3.68
CA LEU A 109 -8.89 -3.48 3.34
C LEU A 109 -9.02 -2.04 3.80
N ASP A 110 -10.15 -1.38 3.55
CA ASP A 110 -10.41 -0.01 4.00
C ASP A 110 -10.26 0.11 5.53
N LYS A 111 -10.83 -0.83 6.27
CA LYS A 111 -10.73 -0.87 7.74
C LYS A 111 -9.29 -1.13 8.21
N LEU A 112 -8.57 -2.03 7.55
CA LEU A 112 -7.17 -2.32 7.87
C LEU A 112 -6.25 -1.13 7.57
N TYR A 113 -6.48 -0.38 6.49
CA TYR A 113 -5.74 0.84 6.19
C TYR A 113 -6.02 1.97 7.18
N ALA A 114 -7.28 2.13 7.59
CA ALA A 114 -7.63 3.06 8.66
C ALA A 114 -6.94 2.69 9.98
N LEU A 115 -6.96 1.40 10.35
CA LEU A 115 -6.29 0.90 11.56
C LEU A 115 -4.77 1.04 11.48
N LYS A 116 -4.16 0.79 10.31
CA LYS A 116 -2.73 1.03 10.08
C LYS A 116 -2.37 2.48 10.38
N THR A 117 -3.16 3.43 9.87
CA THR A 117 -2.94 4.86 10.09
C THR A 117 -3.08 5.24 11.57
N GLU A 118 -4.05 4.65 12.27
CA GLU A 118 -4.22 4.81 13.72
C GLU A 118 -3.00 4.28 14.50
N VAL A 119 -2.51 3.09 14.17
CA VAL A 119 -1.32 2.49 14.80
C VAL A 119 -0.04 3.28 14.49
N ASP A 120 0.12 3.78 13.27
CA ASP A 120 1.24 4.65 12.90
C ASP A 120 1.19 5.98 13.67
N HIS A 121 -0.01 6.51 13.97
CA HIS A 121 -0.16 7.67 14.82
C HIS A 121 0.26 7.37 16.27
N HIS A 122 -0.14 6.22 16.83
CA HIS A 122 0.34 5.76 18.14
C HIS A 122 1.86 5.61 18.18
N GLY A 123 2.49 5.21 17.07
CA GLY A 123 3.95 5.14 16.95
C GLY A 123 4.64 6.49 17.16
N LYS A 124 4.06 7.57 16.59
CA LYS A 124 4.57 8.92 16.79
C LYS A 124 4.42 9.37 18.25
N SER A 125 3.30 9.05 18.89
CA SER A 125 3.09 9.33 20.31
C SER A 125 4.07 8.56 21.20
N TYR A 126 4.34 7.29 20.87
CA TYR A 126 5.37 6.48 21.53
C TYR A 126 6.74 7.15 21.44
N ASP A 127 7.18 7.56 20.24
CA ASP A 127 8.49 8.19 20.04
C ASP A 127 8.62 9.49 20.85
N GLN A 128 7.54 10.28 20.91
CA GLN A 128 7.49 11.48 21.74
C GLN A 128 7.62 11.14 23.23
N TYR A 129 6.79 10.23 23.75
CA TYR A 129 6.80 9.88 25.17
C TYR A 129 8.10 9.21 25.59
N LYS A 130 8.71 8.42 24.71
CA LYS A 130 10.05 7.85 24.91
C LYS A 130 11.11 8.94 25.04
N SER A 131 11.08 9.94 24.14
CA SER A 131 12.00 11.08 24.20
C SER A 131 11.82 11.86 25.50
N ASP A 132 10.58 12.20 25.86
CA ASP A 132 10.25 12.94 27.08
C ASP A 132 10.69 12.18 28.34
N PHE A 133 10.50 10.86 28.35
CA PHE A 133 10.94 9.97 29.41
C PHE A 133 12.46 9.96 29.60
N TYR A 134 13.23 9.85 28.52
CA TYR A 134 14.70 9.87 28.62
C TYR A 134 15.26 11.25 28.99
N GLN A 135 14.61 12.33 28.56
CA GLN A 135 14.97 13.67 29.04
C GLN A 135 14.74 13.79 30.55
N LEU A 136 13.61 13.26 31.04
CA LEU A 136 13.27 13.27 32.45
C LEU A 136 14.27 12.45 33.28
N ILE A 137 14.66 11.24 32.83
CA ILE A 137 15.71 10.44 33.49
C ILE A 137 17.04 11.20 33.53
N LYS A 138 17.48 11.77 32.40
CA LYS A 138 18.78 12.45 32.29
C LYS A 138 18.93 13.60 33.29
N HIS A 139 17.84 14.25 33.64
CA HIS A 139 17.81 15.41 34.54
C HIS A 139 17.28 15.06 35.95
N SER A 140 16.93 13.79 36.20
CA SER A 140 16.43 13.29 37.48
C SER A 140 17.59 12.85 38.39
N SER A 141 17.58 13.26 39.65
CA SER A 141 18.56 12.81 40.66
C SER A 141 18.23 11.44 41.27
N ASN A 142 17.10 10.82 40.92
CA ASN A 142 16.61 9.57 41.52
C ASN A 142 16.16 8.57 40.45
N ASN A 143 17.06 7.65 40.08
CA ASN A 143 16.84 6.71 38.98
C ASN A 143 15.79 5.61 39.27
N MET A 144 15.48 5.31 40.54
CA MET A 144 14.57 4.21 40.92
C MET A 144 13.08 4.48 40.64
N LEU A 145 12.67 5.72 40.34
CA LEU A 145 11.25 6.09 40.13
C LEU A 145 10.72 5.79 38.72
N HIS A 146 11.58 5.32 37.81
CA HIS A 146 11.26 5.28 36.37
C HIS A 146 11.07 3.87 35.81
N ASP A 147 11.28 2.83 36.61
CA ASP A 147 11.28 1.43 36.14
C ASP A 147 9.93 1.01 35.55
N ASP A 148 8.81 1.35 36.18
CA ASP A 148 7.47 0.98 35.68
C ASP A 148 7.17 1.62 34.31
N SER A 149 7.57 2.89 34.12
CA SER A 149 7.38 3.60 32.86
C SER A 149 8.30 3.07 31.76
N ALA A 150 9.52 2.66 32.11
CA ALA A 150 10.42 2.00 31.17
C ALA A 150 9.85 0.64 30.69
N ILE A 151 9.33 -0.17 31.62
CA ILE A 151 8.68 -1.44 31.31
C ILE A 151 7.45 -1.22 30.42
N ALA A 152 6.60 -0.25 30.76
CA ALA A 152 5.42 0.08 29.96
C ALA A 152 5.79 0.53 28.54
N LEU A 153 6.82 1.37 28.39
CA LEU A 153 7.32 1.78 27.08
C LEU A 153 7.86 0.59 26.25
N ASP A 154 8.55 -0.37 26.89
CA ASP A 154 9.02 -1.56 26.17
C ASP A 154 7.84 -2.44 25.71
N ASN A 155 6.86 -2.66 26.58
CA ASN A 155 5.63 -3.39 26.24
C ASN A 155 4.88 -2.72 25.07
N ILE A 156 4.72 -1.40 25.12
CA ILE A 156 4.10 -0.62 24.03
C ILE A 156 4.87 -0.83 22.73
N LEU A 157 6.21 -0.77 22.75
CA LEU A 157 7.03 -0.97 21.56
C LEU A 157 6.80 -2.37 20.95
N GLN A 158 6.83 -3.41 21.77
CA GLN A 158 6.62 -4.78 21.32
C GLN A 158 5.23 -4.96 20.69
N VAL A 159 4.19 -4.48 21.37
CA VAL A 159 2.81 -4.56 20.86
C VAL A 159 2.65 -3.76 19.58
N LEU A 160 3.25 -2.58 19.48
CA LEU A 160 3.16 -1.72 18.31
C LEU A 160 3.81 -2.36 17.09
N GLN A 161 5.02 -2.90 17.24
CA GLN A 161 5.72 -3.61 16.17
C GLN A 161 4.96 -4.86 15.73
N LYS A 162 4.45 -5.64 16.68
CA LYS A 162 3.64 -6.83 16.38
C LYS A 162 2.39 -6.45 15.60
N THR A 163 1.61 -5.50 16.12
CA THR A 163 0.34 -5.07 15.53
C THR A 163 0.56 -4.53 14.12
N ARG A 164 1.59 -3.70 13.90
CA ARG A 164 1.91 -3.16 12.57
C ARG A 164 2.25 -4.25 11.56
N ARG A 165 3.14 -5.19 11.91
CA ARG A 165 3.52 -6.32 11.04
C ARG A 165 2.33 -7.22 10.73
N SER A 166 1.49 -7.48 11.74
CA SER A 166 0.27 -8.27 11.59
C SER A 166 -0.71 -7.62 10.61
N ILE A 167 -0.99 -6.32 10.74
CA ILE A 167 -1.85 -5.57 9.80
C ILE A 167 -1.29 -5.65 8.37
N GLU A 168 0.01 -5.37 8.19
CA GLU A 168 0.66 -5.42 6.88
C GLU A 168 0.59 -6.83 6.27
N GLY A 169 0.81 -7.87 7.08
CA GLY A 169 0.67 -9.26 6.67
C GLY A 169 -0.75 -9.60 6.20
N THR A 170 -1.77 -9.19 6.95
CA THR A 170 -3.18 -9.43 6.58
C THR A 170 -3.57 -8.70 5.31
N ILE A 171 -3.12 -7.46 5.11
CA ILE A 171 -3.37 -6.70 3.86
C ILE A 171 -2.82 -7.47 2.65
N ILE A 172 -1.57 -7.96 2.75
CA ILE A 172 -0.95 -8.74 1.67
C ILE A 172 -1.74 -10.02 1.40
N GLN A 173 -2.15 -10.74 2.45
CA GLN A 173 -2.94 -11.97 2.30
C GLN A 173 -4.28 -11.70 1.62
N ILE A 174 -4.97 -10.62 1.98
CA ILE A 174 -6.25 -10.26 1.36
C ILE A 174 -6.05 -9.90 -0.13
N HIS A 175 -5.02 -9.12 -0.48
CA HIS A 175 -4.70 -8.85 -1.89
C HIS A 175 -4.43 -10.12 -2.69
N GLN A 176 -3.67 -11.08 -2.14
CA GLN A 176 -3.44 -12.37 -2.80
C GLN A 176 -4.74 -13.17 -3.01
N LYS A 177 -5.67 -13.11 -2.05
CA LYS A 177 -7.00 -13.74 -2.20
C LYS A 177 -7.82 -13.05 -3.29
N ILE A 178 -7.82 -11.71 -3.35
CA ILE A 178 -8.48 -10.94 -4.43
C ILE A 178 -7.92 -11.35 -5.80
N GLU A 179 -6.61 -11.32 -5.98
CA GLU A 179 -5.97 -11.73 -7.26
C GLU A 179 -6.34 -13.16 -7.65
N THR A 180 -6.46 -14.06 -6.68
CA THR A 180 -6.88 -15.45 -6.92
C THR A 180 -8.32 -15.52 -7.41
N LEU A 181 -9.23 -14.75 -6.81
CA LEU A 181 -10.63 -14.67 -7.23
C LEU A 181 -10.76 -14.07 -8.63
N GLU A 182 -10.01 -13.00 -8.93
CA GLU A 182 -9.98 -12.38 -10.26
C GLU A 182 -9.51 -13.37 -11.33
N LYS A 183 -8.44 -14.11 -11.06
CA LYS A 183 -7.94 -15.17 -11.97
C LYS A 183 -8.98 -16.27 -12.18
N GLN A 184 -9.69 -16.68 -11.13
CA GLN A 184 -10.76 -17.67 -11.24
C GLN A 184 -11.93 -17.15 -12.09
N GLN A 185 -12.33 -15.90 -11.90
CA GLN A 185 -13.39 -15.26 -12.67
C GLN A 185 -13.00 -15.08 -14.14
N LEU A 186 -11.76 -14.67 -14.42
CA LEU A 186 -11.23 -14.57 -15.79
C LEU A 186 -11.22 -15.93 -16.48
N LYS A 187 -10.75 -16.98 -15.79
CA LYS A 187 -10.75 -18.35 -16.32
C LYS A 187 -12.16 -18.85 -16.64
N LYS A 188 -13.13 -18.60 -15.75
CA LYS A 188 -14.54 -18.98 -15.97
C LYS A 188 -15.11 -18.25 -17.18
N THR A 189 -14.91 -16.94 -17.27
CA THR A 189 -15.36 -16.12 -18.39
C THR A 189 -14.74 -16.59 -19.70
N TYR A 190 -13.44 -16.91 -19.70
CA TYR A 190 -12.74 -17.46 -20.86
C TYR A 190 -13.33 -18.80 -21.34
N GLN A 191 -13.64 -19.71 -20.40
CA GLN A 191 -14.27 -20.99 -20.73
C GLN A 191 -15.67 -20.80 -21.33
N GLU A 192 -16.46 -19.86 -20.82
CA GLU A 192 -17.78 -19.52 -21.36
C GLU A 192 -17.66 -19.02 -22.80
N ILE A 193 -16.75 -18.07 -23.07
CA ILE A 193 -16.49 -17.52 -24.41
C ILE A 193 -16.04 -18.61 -25.39
N ILE A 194 -15.09 -19.47 -24.99
CA ILE A 194 -14.66 -20.60 -25.84
C ILE A 194 -15.84 -21.54 -26.13
N SER A 195 -16.64 -21.86 -25.12
CA SER A 195 -17.76 -22.78 -25.30
C SER A 195 -18.80 -22.23 -26.27
N GLU A 196 -19.08 -20.93 -26.21
CA GLU A 196 -19.96 -20.23 -27.15
C GLU A 196 -19.36 -20.18 -28.55
N PHE A 197 -18.07 -19.88 -28.66
CA PHE A 197 -17.36 -19.88 -29.93
C PHE A 197 -17.42 -21.26 -30.60
N ASN A 198 -17.10 -22.33 -29.88
CA ASN A 198 -17.11 -23.71 -30.39
C ASN A 198 -18.51 -24.19 -30.79
N LYS A 199 -19.56 -23.81 -30.05
CA LYS A 199 -20.95 -24.13 -30.42
C LYS A 199 -21.38 -23.44 -31.73
N ASN A 200 -20.91 -22.22 -31.95
CA ASN A 200 -21.29 -21.39 -33.10
C ASN A 200 -20.39 -21.57 -34.34
N THR A 201 -19.16 -22.11 -34.19
CA THR A 201 -18.20 -22.31 -35.30
C THR A 201 -18.30 -23.66 -36.00
N VAL A 202 -19.25 -24.53 -35.64
CA VAL A 202 -19.51 -25.80 -36.36
C VAL A 202 -19.86 -25.59 -37.85
N LYS A 203 -20.11 -24.35 -38.30
CA LYS A 203 -20.17 -23.98 -39.73
C LYS A 203 -18.79 -23.49 -40.22
N THR A 204 -17.80 -24.38 -40.29
CA THR A 204 -16.39 -24.08 -40.60
C THR A 204 -16.07 -23.71 -42.06
N SER A 205 -17.02 -23.15 -42.80
CA SER A 205 -16.70 -22.33 -43.96
C SER A 205 -17.83 -21.35 -44.22
N VAL A 206 -17.75 -20.16 -43.60
CA VAL A 206 -18.63 -19.03 -43.95
C VAL A 206 -18.55 -18.77 -45.46
N TRP A 207 -17.36 -18.94 -46.05
CA TRP A 207 -17.13 -18.86 -47.49
C TRP A 207 -17.86 -19.93 -48.32
N ALA A 208 -18.14 -21.12 -47.77
CA ALA A 208 -18.92 -22.15 -48.45
C ALA A 208 -20.41 -21.81 -48.53
N SER A 209 -20.89 -20.88 -47.68
CA SER A 209 -22.25 -20.34 -47.73
C SER A 209 -22.36 -19.01 -48.51
N TYR A 210 -21.29 -18.57 -49.18
CA TYR A 210 -21.36 -17.33 -49.96
C TYR A 210 -22.27 -17.49 -51.18
N SER A 211 -23.28 -16.63 -51.29
CA SER A 211 -24.11 -16.50 -52.49
C SER A 211 -24.49 -15.04 -52.73
N THR A 212 -24.43 -14.59 -53.99
CA THR A 212 -24.74 -13.20 -54.39
C THR A 212 -26.14 -12.69 -53.99
N PRO A 213 -27.20 -13.52 -53.90
CA PRO A 213 -28.50 -13.06 -53.40
C PRO A 213 -28.51 -12.70 -51.90
N GLU A 214 -27.50 -13.12 -51.13
CA GLU A 214 -27.45 -13.02 -49.67
C GLU A 214 -26.25 -12.19 -49.18
N ASP A 215 -25.69 -11.34 -50.05
CA ASP A 215 -24.42 -10.63 -49.84
C ASP A 215 -24.37 -9.84 -48.51
N GLU A 216 -25.43 -9.08 -48.21
CA GLU A 216 -25.53 -8.28 -46.98
C GLU A 216 -25.57 -9.14 -45.71
N VAL A 217 -26.30 -10.26 -45.76
CA VAL A 217 -26.38 -11.23 -44.66
C VAL A 217 -25.04 -11.93 -44.45
N PHE A 218 -24.35 -12.26 -45.53
CA PHE A 218 -23.02 -12.85 -45.49
C PHE A 218 -22.01 -11.90 -44.82
N TRP A 219 -21.92 -10.64 -45.27
CA TRP A 219 -20.96 -9.68 -44.72
C TRP A 219 -21.22 -9.38 -43.24
N ASN A 220 -22.48 -9.24 -42.84
CA ASN A 220 -22.85 -9.07 -41.44
C ASN A 220 -22.42 -10.28 -40.59
N ASN A 221 -22.65 -11.50 -41.06
CA ASN A 221 -22.21 -12.72 -40.37
C ASN A 221 -20.68 -12.81 -40.29
N TYR A 222 -19.98 -12.42 -41.36
CA TYR A 222 -18.52 -12.38 -41.38
C TYR A 222 -17.95 -11.36 -40.39
N GLU A 223 -18.49 -10.14 -40.35
CA GLU A 223 -18.08 -9.09 -39.41
C GLU A 223 -18.32 -9.51 -37.95
N GLN A 224 -19.48 -10.11 -37.65
CA GLN A 224 -19.77 -10.66 -36.33
C GLN A 224 -18.77 -11.77 -35.94
N MET A 225 -18.39 -12.63 -36.88
CA MET A 225 -17.39 -13.67 -36.64
C MET A 225 -16.01 -13.06 -36.34
N ILE A 226 -15.57 -12.07 -37.11
CA ILE A 226 -14.30 -11.37 -36.87
C ILE A 226 -14.32 -10.63 -35.53
N ALA A 227 -15.43 -9.98 -35.15
CA ALA A 227 -15.58 -9.34 -33.85
C ALA A 227 -15.44 -10.36 -32.71
N LYS A 228 -16.10 -11.52 -32.81
CA LYS A 228 -15.96 -12.63 -31.84
C LYS A 228 -14.53 -13.17 -31.76
N MET A 229 -13.84 -13.34 -32.89
CA MET A 229 -12.43 -13.76 -32.90
C MET A 229 -11.50 -12.73 -32.22
N LYS A 230 -11.71 -11.43 -32.48
CA LYS A 230 -10.97 -10.35 -31.82
C LYS A 230 -11.22 -10.34 -30.31
N TYR A 231 -12.47 -10.52 -29.90
CA TYR A 231 -12.86 -10.61 -28.50
C TYR A 231 -12.20 -11.81 -27.80
N LEU A 232 -12.29 -13.01 -28.40
CA LEU A 232 -11.63 -14.22 -27.88
C LEU A 232 -10.12 -14.01 -27.75
N ARG A 233 -9.46 -13.45 -28.78
CA ARG A 233 -8.02 -13.15 -28.75
C ARG A 233 -7.65 -12.26 -27.56
N ASN A 234 -8.41 -11.21 -27.30
CA ASN A 234 -8.14 -10.31 -26.17
C ASN A 234 -8.21 -11.04 -24.83
N PHE A 235 -9.23 -11.88 -24.61
CA PHE A 235 -9.33 -12.69 -23.40
C PHE A 235 -8.21 -13.75 -23.30
N THR A 236 -7.81 -14.37 -24.41
CA THR A 236 -6.66 -15.28 -24.42
C THR A 236 -5.37 -14.58 -24.02
N ILE A 237 -5.15 -13.34 -24.49
CA ILE A 237 -3.99 -12.54 -24.11
C ILE A 237 -4.02 -12.23 -22.61
N GLN A 238 -5.17 -11.81 -22.07
CA GLN A 238 -5.33 -11.52 -20.64
C GLN A 238 -5.12 -12.76 -19.75
N MET A 239 -5.48 -13.95 -20.23
CA MET A 239 -5.21 -15.21 -19.53
C MET A 239 -3.73 -15.62 -19.56
N ALA A 240 -2.95 -15.13 -20.52
CA ALA A 240 -1.55 -15.48 -20.72
C ALA A 240 -0.57 -14.49 -20.07
N SER A 241 -1.04 -13.29 -19.69
CA SER A 241 -0.31 -12.27 -18.92
C SER A 241 -0.38 -12.52 -17.42
#